data_AF-A0A485K601-F1
#
_entry.id   AF-A0A485K601-F1
#
_cell.length_a   1.000
_cell.length_b   1.000
_cell.length_c   1.000
_cell.angle_alpha   90.00
_cell.angle_beta   90.00
_cell.angle_gamma   90.00
#
_symmetry.space_group_name_H-M   'P 1'
#
loop_
_entity.id
_entity.type
_entity.pdbx_description
1 polymer ?
#
loop_
_entity_poly.entity_id
_entity_poly.type
_entity_poly.pdbx_seq_one_letter_code
_entity_poly.pdbx_strand_id
1 'polypeptide(L)'
;MLKLVDRLRKISFGWRLGWYTRELGCRSHFGPEAFGRVNASTILGFEGQQANISVAQAALRDPWATYYKFNLTDIVSKYLLVASYFRGVQANLVNQTHHQVLVPTPTFFDAQDALLRQTDLTTLKAYLSFHLVHARSTLLGESFRQANHDFSGVLQGVAAMQPRD
;
A
#
# COMPACT_ATOMS: atom_id res chain seq x y z
N MET A 1 -25.44 -6.05 -36.76
CA MET A 1 -24.25 -6.73 -36.19
C MET A 1 -22.93 -6.47 -36.94
N LEU A 2 -22.90 -5.78 -38.09
CA LEU A 2 -21.65 -5.46 -38.80
C LEU A 2 -21.22 -3.97 -38.82
N LYS A 3 -21.93 -3.06 -38.12
CA LYS A 3 -21.58 -1.62 -38.10
C LYS A 3 -21.06 -1.08 -36.75
N LEU A 4 -20.81 -1.95 -35.77
CA LEU A 4 -20.25 -1.56 -34.46
C LEU A 4 -18.74 -1.86 -34.33
N VAL A 5 -18.22 -2.81 -35.12
CA VAL A 5 -16.81 -3.25 -35.07
C VAL A 5 -15.86 -2.23 -35.74
N ASP A 6 -16.37 -1.36 -36.61
CA ASP A 6 -15.55 -0.45 -37.40
C ASP A 6 -15.23 0.90 -36.73
N ARG A 7 -15.86 1.21 -35.58
CA ARG A 7 -15.59 2.45 -34.84
C ARG A 7 -14.45 2.31 -33.81
N LEU A 8 -13.98 1.09 -33.54
CA LEU A 8 -12.88 0.84 -32.58
C LEU A 8 -11.50 0.68 -33.24
N ARG A 9 -11.39 0.86 -34.56
CA ARG A 9 -10.13 0.63 -35.29
C ARG A 9 -9.34 1.90 -35.64
N LYS A 10 -9.74 3.08 -35.13
CA LYS A 10 -9.12 4.39 -35.46
C LYS A 10 -8.42 5.12 -34.31
N ILE A 11 -8.16 4.46 -33.18
CA ILE A 11 -7.24 4.99 -32.15
C ILE A 11 -5.99 4.10 -32.12
N SER A 12 -5.33 4.01 -33.27
CA SER A 12 -3.92 3.60 -33.36
C SER A 12 -3.08 4.84 -33.08
N PHE A 13 -2.87 5.15 -31.81
CA PHE A 13 -1.92 6.19 -31.42
C PHE A 13 -0.52 5.67 -31.75
N GLY A 14 0.11 6.31 -32.73
CA GLY A 14 1.39 5.94 -33.28
C GLY A 14 2.47 5.92 -32.21
N TRP A 15 3.17 4.79 -32.13
CA TRP A 15 4.43 4.63 -31.44
C TRP A 15 5.46 5.63 -32.00
N ARG A 16 5.65 6.76 -31.33
CA ARG A 16 6.79 7.66 -31.52
C ARG A 16 7.27 8.20 -30.18
N LEU A 17 7.70 7.30 -29.28
CA LEU A 17 8.52 7.62 -28.12
C LEU A 17 9.52 6.49 -27.88
N GLY A 18 10.44 6.33 -28.84
CA GLY A 18 11.51 5.33 -28.82
C GLY A 18 12.91 5.88 -28.52
N TRP A 19 13.03 7.09 -27.95
CA TRP A 19 14.34 7.78 -27.88
C TRP A 19 14.70 8.46 -26.55
N TYR A 20 13.92 8.31 -25.48
CA TYR A 20 14.21 9.03 -24.22
C TYR A 20 14.19 8.19 -22.94
N THR A 21 14.49 6.89 -23.02
CA THR A 21 14.60 6.00 -21.85
C THR A 21 15.94 5.29 -21.73
N ARG A 22 17.01 5.82 -22.33
CA ARG A 22 18.37 5.25 -22.22
C ARG A 22 19.39 6.03 -21.38
N GLU A 23 19.07 7.20 -20.83
CA GLU A 23 20.10 8.02 -20.15
C GLU A 23 19.79 8.44 -18.70
N LEU A 24 18.66 8.03 -18.13
CA LEU A 24 18.43 8.20 -16.70
C LEU A 24 18.20 6.83 -16.09
N GLY A 25 19.20 6.35 -15.35
CA GLY A 25 19.20 5.11 -14.56
C GLY A 25 18.18 5.10 -13.41
N CYS A 26 17.01 5.70 -13.60
CA CYS A 26 15.83 5.49 -12.78
C CYS A 26 15.02 4.36 -13.42
N ARG A 27 15.29 3.11 -13.02
CA ARG A 27 14.26 2.08 -13.09
C ARG A 27 13.13 2.54 -12.18
N SER A 28 12.08 3.14 -12.74
CA SER A 28 10.77 3.17 -12.10
C SER A 28 10.32 1.72 -11.95
N HIS A 29 10.70 1.09 -10.83
CA HIS A 29 10.25 -0.25 -10.48
C HIS A 29 8.73 -0.32 -10.25
N PHE A 30 8.05 0.83 -10.23
CA PHE A 30 6.61 1.00 -10.20
C PHE A 30 6.09 1.37 -11.60
N GLY A 31 5.95 0.36 -12.47
CA GLY A 31 5.26 0.49 -13.75
C GLY A 31 3.74 0.24 -13.62
N PRO A 32 2.93 0.65 -14.62
CA PRO A 32 1.47 0.44 -14.67
C PRO A 32 1.04 -1.05 -14.66
N GLU A 33 1.99 -1.97 -14.83
CA GLU A 33 1.83 -3.42 -14.71
C GLU A 33 1.21 -3.86 -13.37
N ALA A 34 1.34 -3.06 -12.30
CA ALA A 34 0.88 -3.42 -10.96
C ALA A 34 -0.66 -3.55 -10.86
N PHE A 35 -1.41 -2.73 -11.59
CA PHE A 35 -2.88 -2.77 -11.58
C PHE A 35 -3.47 -3.63 -12.69
N GLY A 36 -2.74 -3.87 -13.78
CA GLY A 36 -3.29 -4.58 -14.94
C GLY A 36 -3.60 -6.06 -14.72
N ARG A 37 -3.13 -6.65 -13.61
CA ARG A 37 -3.19 -8.11 -13.37
C ARG A 37 -3.85 -8.52 -12.05
N VAL A 38 -4.20 -7.57 -11.18
CA VAL A 38 -4.75 -7.86 -9.85
C VAL A 38 -6.13 -7.22 -9.71
N ASN A 39 -7.13 -8.04 -9.41
CA ASN A 39 -8.49 -7.57 -9.20
C ASN A 39 -8.64 -6.85 -7.86
N ALA A 40 -9.55 -5.88 -7.78
CA ALA A 40 -9.88 -5.18 -6.54
C ALA A 40 -10.33 -6.13 -5.41
N SER A 41 -11.00 -7.23 -5.75
CA SER A 41 -11.40 -8.27 -4.79
C SER A 41 -10.21 -8.95 -4.12
N THR A 42 -9.08 -9.10 -4.81
CA THR A 42 -7.86 -9.70 -4.25
C THR A 42 -7.21 -8.75 -3.24
N ILE A 43 -7.19 -7.45 -3.57
CA ILE A 43 -6.68 -6.40 -2.67
C ILE A 43 -7.54 -6.36 -1.40
N LEU A 44 -8.87 -6.34 -1.55
CA LEU A 44 -9.81 -6.36 -0.43
C LEU A 44 -9.71 -7.64 0.40
N GLY A 45 -9.51 -8.80 -0.24
CA GLY A 45 -9.31 -10.07 0.46
C GLY A 45 -8.05 -10.07 1.33
N PHE A 46 -6.94 -9.55 0.79
CA PHE A 46 -5.69 -9.39 1.54
C PHE A 46 -5.84 -8.38 2.70
N GLU A 47 -6.52 -7.24 2.47
CA GLU A 47 -6.84 -6.28 3.54
C GLU A 47 -7.71 -6.91 4.63
N GLY A 48 -8.68 -7.75 4.25
CA GLY A 48 -9.50 -8.51 5.18
C GLY A 48 -8.69 -9.51 6.02
N GLN A 49 -7.68 -10.17 5.45
CA GLN A 49 -6.76 -11.02 6.19
C GLN A 49 -5.93 -10.22 7.21
N GLN A 50 -5.45 -9.03 6.84
CA GLN A 50 -4.76 -8.13 7.76
C GLN A 50 -5.69 -7.62 8.88
N ALA A 51 -6.95 -7.31 8.56
CA ALA A 51 -7.95 -6.92 9.55
C ALA A 51 -8.23 -8.05 10.55
N ASN A 52 -8.28 -9.30 10.09
CA ASN A 52 -8.56 -10.45 10.97
C ASN A 52 -7.43 -10.72 11.99
N ILE A 53 -6.18 -10.41 11.65
CA ILE A 53 -5.04 -10.54 12.57
C ILE A 53 -4.85 -9.29 13.44
N SER A 54 -5.62 -8.22 13.20
CA SER A 54 -5.51 -6.97 13.95
C SER A 54 -6.10 -7.14 15.36
N VAL A 55 -5.48 -6.46 16.33
CA VAL A 55 -5.94 -6.48 17.71
C VAL A 55 -7.26 -5.72 17.84
N ALA A 56 -8.22 -6.30 18.56
CA ALA A 56 -9.51 -5.67 18.79
C ALA A 56 -9.37 -4.35 19.56
N GLN A 57 -10.19 -3.35 19.20
CA GLN A 57 -10.16 -2.01 19.81
C GLN A 57 -10.33 -2.03 21.33
N ALA A 58 -11.11 -2.97 21.87
CA ALA A 58 -11.28 -3.11 23.32
C ALA A 58 -9.97 -3.44 24.06
N ALA A 59 -9.12 -4.28 23.47
CA ALA A 59 -7.83 -4.65 24.05
C ALA A 59 -6.80 -3.52 23.95
N LEU A 60 -6.93 -2.62 22.96
CA LEU A 60 -6.06 -1.46 22.80
C LEU A 60 -6.35 -0.33 23.80
N ARG A 61 -7.45 -0.41 24.56
CA ARG A 61 -7.80 0.60 25.56
C ARG A 61 -6.98 0.49 26.85
N ASP A 62 -6.35 -0.66 27.11
CA ASP A 62 -5.46 -0.81 28.26
C ASP A 62 -4.02 -0.39 27.89
N PRO A 63 -3.52 0.72 28.44
CA PRO A 63 -2.17 1.19 28.14
C PRO A 63 -1.07 0.26 28.66
N TRP A 64 -1.33 -0.54 29.69
CA TRP A 64 -0.35 -1.49 30.22
C TRP A 64 -0.30 -2.76 29.37
N ALA A 65 -1.44 -3.20 28.83
CA ALA A 65 -1.52 -4.35 27.94
C ALA A 65 -0.84 -4.12 26.57
N THR A 66 -0.54 -2.87 26.22
CA THR A 66 0.15 -2.48 24.98
C THR A 66 1.59 -2.02 25.21
N TYR A 67 2.10 -2.07 26.44
CA TYR A 67 3.45 -1.61 26.77
C TYR A 67 4.48 -2.75 26.69
N TYR A 68 4.84 -3.18 25.47
CA TYR A 68 5.91 -4.16 25.28
C TYR A 68 7.22 -3.49 24.87
N LYS A 69 8.21 -3.52 25.77
CA LYS A 69 9.57 -3.06 25.50
C LYS A 69 10.41 -4.19 24.91
N PHE A 70 11.08 -3.89 23.80
CA PHE A 70 12.07 -4.76 23.18
C PHE A 70 13.37 -3.99 22.95
N ASN A 71 14.50 -4.70 22.95
CA ASN A 71 15.72 -4.14 22.39
C ASN A 71 15.60 -4.15 20.87
N LEU A 72 16.15 -3.13 20.22
CA LEU A 72 16.11 -3.02 18.76
C LEU A 72 16.78 -4.23 18.07
N THR A 73 17.82 -4.80 18.66
CA THR A 73 18.50 -6.02 18.17
C THR A 73 17.58 -7.23 18.11
N ASP A 74 16.68 -7.35 19.09
CA ASP A 74 15.73 -8.47 19.19
C ASP A 74 14.65 -8.33 18.13
N ILE A 75 14.17 -7.11 17.90
CA ILE A 75 13.21 -6.77 16.83
C ILE A 75 13.80 -7.04 15.45
N VAL A 76 15.05 -6.63 15.21
CA VAL A 76 15.73 -6.84 13.93
C VAL A 76 15.89 -8.32 13.62
N SER A 77 16.09 -9.14 14.65
CA SER A 77 16.22 -10.59 14.52
C SER A 77 14.86 -11.28 14.36
N LYS A 78 13.83 -10.81 15.08
CA LYS A 78 12.48 -11.41 15.07
C LYS A 78 11.68 -11.07 13.81
N TYR A 79 11.71 -9.80 13.37
CA TYR A 79 10.91 -9.29 12.26
C TYR A 79 11.79 -8.89 11.08
N LEU A 80 12.26 -9.87 10.32
CA LEU A 80 13.22 -9.67 9.23
C LEU A 80 12.70 -8.72 8.12
N LEU A 81 11.40 -8.75 7.82
CA LEU A 81 10.79 -7.85 6.83
C LEU A 81 10.80 -6.40 7.31
N VAL A 82 10.46 -6.17 8.58
CA VAL A 82 10.50 -4.85 9.22
C VAL A 82 11.95 -4.32 9.26
N ALA A 83 12.91 -5.18 9.61
CA ALA A 83 14.32 -4.83 9.60
C ALA A 83 14.81 -4.42 8.21
N SER A 84 14.39 -5.16 7.17
CA SER A 84 14.73 -4.87 5.78
C SER A 84 14.13 -3.55 5.32
N TYR A 85 12.89 -3.26 5.71
CA TYR A 85 12.25 -1.97 5.47
C TYR A 85 13.04 -0.82 6.14
N PHE A 86 13.37 -0.93 7.42
CA PHE A 86 14.14 0.12 8.11
C PHE A 86 15.52 0.34 7.52
N ARG A 87 16.23 -0.72 7.11
CA ARG A 87 17.51 -0.58 6.38
C ARG A 87 17.34 0.19 5.07
N GLY A 88 16.25 -0.05 4.35
CA GLY A 88 15.94 0.63 3.09
C GLY A 88 15.57 2.10 3.27
N VAL A 89 14.91 2.46 4.37
CA VAL A 89 14.57 3.86 4.70
C VAL A 89 15.80 4.61 5.21
N GLN A 90 16.53 4.03 6.16
CA GLN A 90 17.74 4.62 6.73
C GLN A 90 18.62 3.51 7.32
N ALA A 91 19.73 3.21 6.63
CA ALA A 91 20.63 2.10 6.94
C ALA A 91 21.13 2.09 8.40
N ASN A 92 21.32 3.27 8.99
CA ASN A 92 21.87 3.41 10.34
C ASN A 92 20.87 3.16 11.47
N LEU A 93 19.55 3.10 11.19
CA LEU A 93 18.54 2.92 12.24
C LEU A 93 18.69 1.58 12.95
N VAL A 94 18.94 0.50 12.20
CA VAL A 94 18.96 -0.86 12.75
C VAL A 94 20.28 -1.26 13.44
N ASN A 95 21.33 -0.43 13.30
CA ASN A 95 22.66 -0.72 13.85
C ASN A 95 22.86 -0.18 15.27
N GLN A 96 21.82 0.41 15.85
CA GLN A 96 21.92 1.02 17.17
C GLN A 96 21.64 -0.02 18.27
N THR A 97 22.66 -0.37 19.05
CA THR A 97 22.63 -1.51 19.99
C THR A 97 22.00 -1.20 21.36
N HIS A 98 21.70 0.07 21.66
CA HIS A 98 21.24 0.49 23.00
C HIS A 98 19.86 1.17 23.00
N HIS A 99 19.09 1.07 21.91
CA HIS A 99 17.77 1.67 21.85
C HIS A 99 16.68 0.66 22.20
N GLN A 100 15.80 1.06 23.11
CA GLN A 100 14.58 0.34 23.39
C GLN A 100 13.46 0.84 22.47
N VAL A 101 12.70 -0.09 21.94
CA VAL A 101 11.55 0.17 21.09
C VAL A 101 10.30 -0.39 21.75
N LEU A 102 9.23 0.38 21.71
CA LEU A 102 7.92 -0.07 22.14
C LEU A 102 7.19 -0.69 20.94
N VAL A 103 6.72 -1.92 21.09
CA VAL A 103 5.93 -2.61 20.07
C VAL A 103 4.56 -2.93 20.65
N PRO A 104 3.53 -2.12 20.38
CA PRO A 104 2.25 -2.24 21.09
C PRO A 104 1.49 -3.54 20.88
N THR A 105 1.62 -4.14 19.68
CA THR A 105 0.86 -5.31 19.26
C THR A 105 1.79 -6.37 18.67
N PRO A 106 2.61 -7.05 19.49
CA PRO A 106 3.61 -8.00 18.99
C PRO A 106 2.97 -9.19 18.26
N THR A 107 1.81 -9.67 18.72
CA THR A 107 1.06 -10.77 18.10
C THR A 107 0.62 -10.45 16.67
N PHE A 108 0.25 -9.19 16.39
CA PHE A 108 -0.06 -8.74 15.04
C PHE A 108 1.16 -8.84 14.12
N PHE A 109 2.35 -8.40 14.58
CA PHE A 109 3.56 -8.46 13.76
C PHE A 109 4.01 -9.91 13.50
N ASP A 110 3.84 -10.81 14.47
CA ASP A 110 4.11 -12.24 14.29
C ASP A 110 3.20 -12.84 13.19
N ALA A 111 1.89 -12.54 13.25
CA ALA A 111 0.94 -13.01 12.26
C ALA A 111 1.13 -12.32 10.89
N GLN A 112 1.48 -11.04 10.87
CA GLN A 112 1.70 -10.26 9.66
C GLN A 112 2.93 -10.74 8.90
N ASP A 113 4.04 -11.06 9.57
CA ASP A 113 5.24 -11.60 8.90
C ASP A 113 4.91 -12.91 8.16
N ALA A 114 4.15 -13.81 8.82
CA ALA A 114 3.67 -15.04 8.20
C ALA A 114 2.74 -14.77 7.00
N LEU A 115 1.80 -13.85 7.14
CA LEU A 115 0.86 -13.46 6.08
C LEU A 115 1.58 -12.87 4.86
N LEU A 116 2.53 -11.95 5.08
CA LEU A 116 3.29 -11.31 4.01
C LEU A 116 4.15 -12.30 3.23
N ARG A 117 4.74 -13.29 3.91
CA ARG A 117 5.53 -14.36 3.25
C ARG A 117 4.68 -15.29 2.38
N GLN A 118 3.41 -15.48 2.74
CA GLN A 118 2.47 -16.32 2.00
C GLN A 118 1.79 -15.58 0.84
N THR A 119 1.80 -14.24 0.86
CA THR A 119 1.12 -13.42 -0.14
C THR A 119 2.01 -13.23 -1.36
N ASP A 120 1.43 -13.39 -2.56
CA ASP A 120 2.16 -13.18 -3.80
C ASP A 120 2.64 -11.72 -3.96
N LEU A 121 3.83 -11.55 -4.52
CA LEU A 121 4.47 -10.25 -4.70
C LEU A 121 3.64 -9.32 -5.61
N THR A 122 2.89 -9.85 -6.59
CA THR A 122 2.03 -9.00 -7.43
C THR A 122 0.88 -8.40 -6.63
N THR A 123 0.30 -9.17 -5.69
CA THR A 123 -0.74 -8.69 -4.78
C THR A 123 -0.19 -7.63 -3.82
N LEU A 124 0.99 -7.86 -3.24
CA LEU A 124 1.64 -6.87 -2.36
C LEU A 124 1.93 -5.56 -3.08
N LYS A 125 2.42 -5.61 -4.32
CA LYS A 125 2.66 -4.42 -5.15
C LYS A 125 1.37 -3.68 -5.49
N ALA A 126 0.31 -4.41 -5.83
CA ALA A 126 -1.00 -3.83 -6.13
C ALA A 126 -1.61 -3.15 -4.90
N TYR A 127 -1.55 -3.79 -3.73
CA TYR A 127 -2.01 -3.23 -2.45
C TYR A 127 -1.29 -1.91 -2.12
N LEU A 128 0.05 -1.91 -2.15
CA LEU A 128 0.82 -0.70 -1.86
C LEU A 128 0.56 0.42 -2.87
N SER A 129 0.44 0.06 -4.16
CA SER A 129 0.16 1.02 -5.22
C SER A 129 -1.24 1.63 -5.06
N PHE A 130 -2.23 0.82 -4.68
CA PHE A 130 -3.58 1.29 -4.35
C PHE A 130 -3.56 2.31 -3.20
N HIS A 131 -2.92 1.97 -2.07
CA HIS A 131 -2.84 2.89 -0.93
C HIS A 131 -2.07 4.17 -1.24
N LEU A 132 -1.01 4.10 -2.05
CA LEU A 132 -0.27 5.30 -2.48
C LEU A 132 -1.14 6.23 -3.32
N VAL A 133 -1.86 5.69 -4.31
CA VAL A 133 -2.77 6.47 -5.16
C VAL A 133 -3.92 7.03 -4.33
N HIS A 134 -4.54 6.22 -3.47
CA HIS A 134 -5.62 6.64 -2.57
C HIS A 134 -5.18 7.80 -1.66
N ALA A 135 -4.01 7.68 -1.02
CA ALA A 135 -3.46 8.71 -0.13
C ALA A 135 -3.11 10.03 -0.84
N ARG A 136 -2.93 10.01 -2.16
CA ARG A 136 -2.64 11.19 -2.98
C ARG A 136 -3.81 11.62 -3.87
N SER A 137 -4.96 10.96 -3.74
CA SER A 137 -6.12 11.13 -4.63
C SER A 137 -6.60 12.58 -4.75
N THR A 138 -6.53 13.35 -3.67
CA THR A 138 -6.90 14.79 -3.63
C THR A 138 -5.97 15.69 -4.46
N LEU A 139 -4.77 15.22 -4.79
CA LEU A 139 -3.74 15.98 -5.51
C LEU A 139 -3.58 15.57 -6.99
N LEU A 140 -4.13 14.41 -7.39
CA LEU A 140 -3.90 13.81 -8.72
C LEU A 140 -4.86 14.31 -9.81
N GLY A 141 -5.92 15.02 -9.45
CA GLY A 141 -6.90 15.59 -10.39
C GLY A 141 -8.35 15.29 -10.00
N GLU A 142 -9.29 15.83 -10.77
CA GLU A 142 -10.71 15.80 -10.40
C GLU A 142 -11.31 14.40 -10.38
N SER A 143 -10.91 13.52 -11.30
CA SER A 143 -11.39 12.13 -11.34
C SER A 143 -11.02 11.34 -10.08
N PHE A 144 -9.77 11.49 -9.60
CA PHE A 144 -9.31 10.85 -8.38
C PHE A 144 -9.96 11.44 -7.14
N ARG A 145 -10.16 12.76 -7.12
CA ARG A 145 -10.83 13.47 -6.04
C ARG A 145 -12.29 13.03 -5.90
N GLN A 146 -13.01 12.93 -7.02
CA GLN A 146 -14.39 12.44 -7.05
C GLN A 146 -14.45 10.98 -6.58
N ALA A 147 -13.62 10.09 -7.11
CA ALA A 147 -13.61 8.68 -6.70
C ALA A 147 -13.30 8.51 -5.20
N ASN A 148 -12.40 9.33 -4.67
CA ASN A 148 -12.12 9.36 -3.24
C ASN A 148 -13.33 9.84 -2.43
N HIS A 149 -14.00 10.91 -2.87
CA HIS A 149 -15.21 11.43 -2.24
C HIS A 149 -16.36 10.41 -2.26
N ASP A 150 -16.57 9.73 -3.38
CA ASP A 150 -17.62 8.71 -3.51
C ASP A 150 -17.41 7.58 -2.48
N PHE A 151 -16.17 7.20 -2.21
CA PHE A 151 -15.84 6.21 -1.19
C PHE A 151 -15.97 6.76 0.23
N SER A 152 -15.25 7.86 0.54
CA SER A 152 -15.21 8.41 1.90
C SER A 152 -16.54 9.01 2.34
N GLY A 153 -17.27 9.61 1.39
CA GLY A 153 -18.59 10.20 1.60
C GLY A 153 -19.62 9.17 2.01
N VAL A 154 -19.56 7.95 1.46
CA VAL A 154 -20.40 6.83 1.92
C VAL A 154 -20.07 6.44 3.36
N LEU A 155 -18.79 6.36 3.72
CA LEU A 155 -18.37 6.01 5.08
C LEU A 155 -18.73 7.09 6.12
N GLN A 156 -18.69 8.35 5.72
CA GLN A 156 -18.93 9.50 6.61
C GLN A 156 -20.39 9.99 6.58
N GLY A 157 -21.18 9.55 5.60
CA GLY A 157 -22.54 10.06 5.36
C GLY A 157 -22.57 11.46 4.72
N VAL A 158 -21.54 11.86 3.99
CA VAL A 158 -21.42 13.19 3.37
C VAL A 158 -21.67 13.10 1.88
N ALA A 159 -22.77 13.71 1.41
CA ALA A 159 -23.15 13.68 -0.01
C ALA A 159 -22.37 14.68 -0.87
N ALA A 160 -22.09 15.89 -0.36
CA ALA A 160 -21.47 16.95 -1.13
C ALA A 160 -19.94 16.95 -1.01
N MET A 161 -19.25 17.03 -2.15
CA MET A 161 -17.80 17.19 -2.19
C MET A 161 -17.41 18.63 -1.87
N GLN A 162 -16.35 18.83 -1.08
CA GLN A 162 -15.84 20.16 -0.76
C GLN A 162 -15.35 20.89 -2.02
N PRO A 163 -15.56 22.21 -2.13
CA PRO A 163 -14.98 23.02 -3.20
C PRO A 163 -13.45 23.00 -3.12
N ARG A 164 -12.80 23.34 -4.24
CA ARG A 164 -11.37 23.62 -4.23
C ARG A 164 -11.21 25.12 -3.94
N ASP A 165 -10.57 25.43 -2.82
CA ASP A 165 -10.17 26.80 -2.48
C ASP A 165 -9.04 27.30 -3.40
#